data_AF-A0AA88CVJ1-F1
#
_entry.id   AF-A0AA88CVJ1-F1
#
_cell.length_a   1.000
_cell.length_b   1.000
_cell.length_c   1.000
_cell.angle_alpha   90.00
_cell.angle_beta   90.00
_cell.angle_gamma   90.00
#
_symmetry.space_group_name_H-M   'P 1'
#
loop_
_entity.id
_entity.type
_entity.pdbx_description
1 polymer ?
#
loop_
_entity_poly.entity_id
_entity_poly.type
_entity_poly.pdbx_seq_one_letter_code
_entity_poly.pdbx_strand_id
1 'polypeptide(L)'
;MGMTYEELSIFGRLRKTLRYGPVSMFKNLHNKWGATLTPSEVAEGVKHFFKYYSINCHKMTVLIPSYHAESYSPEDNIFDLRQFLYNTKWPYQFQKIEDLVRDLDVEKGQRVKMREDSSDHRKLKTNGDVHDSVCLILDMCYRFELNYVN
;
A
#
# COMPACT_ATOMS: atom_id res chain seq x y z
N MET A 1 3.57 2.00 -22.77
CA MET A 1 4.09 2.62 -21.53
C MET A 1 3.94 1.72 -20.32
N GLY A 2 2.85 0.93 -20.20
CA GLY A 2 2.68 -0.02 -19.08
C GLY A 2 2.19 0.62 -17.79
N MET A 3 1.73 1.87 -17.86
CA MET A 3 1.17 2.70 -16.78
C MET A 3 0.16 3.67 -17.41
N THR A 4 -0.79 4.17 -16.64
CA THR A 4 -1.79 5.15 -17.09
C THR A 4 -1.21 6.57 -17.15
N TYR A 5 -1.89 7.51 -17.83
CA TYR A 5 -1.44 8.90 -17.89
C TYR A 5 -1.57 9.60 -16.53
N GLU A 6 -2.57 9.21 -15.74
CA GLU A 6 -2.80 9.69 -14.38
C GLU A 6 -1.63 9.30 -13.47
N GLU A 7 -1.21 8.03 -13.52
CA GLU A 7 -0.03 7.52 -12.80
C GLU A 7 1.24 8.25 -13.25
N LEU A 8 1.44 8.41 -14.56
CA LEU A 8 2.62 9.07 -15.11
C LEU A 8 2.72 10.54 -14.67
N SER A 9 1.59 11.25 -14.64
CA SER A 9 1.52 12.63 -14.16
C SER A 9 1.87 12.73 -12.67
N ILE A 10 1.44 11.76 -11.86
CA ILE A 10 1.82 11.67 -10.43
C ILE A 10 3.33 11.42 -10.30
N PHE A 11 3.90 10.47 -11.05
CA PHE A 11 5.35 10.19 -11.00
C PHE A 11 6.19 11.39 -11.45
N GLY A 12 5.77 12.10 -12.50
CA GLY A 12 6.43 13.31 -12.98
C GLY A 12 6.52 14.39 -11.89
N ARG A 13 5.40 14.67 -11.23
CA ARG A 13 5.34 15.64 -10.10
C ARG A 13 6.19 15.19 -8.91
N LEU A 14 6.11 13.91 -8.53
CA LEU A 14 6.92 13.38 -7.41
C LEU A 14 8.42 13.47 -7.72
N ARG A 15 8.84 13.17 -8.94
CA ARG A 15 10.24 13.23 -9.37
C ARG A 15 10.77 14.67 -9.43
N LYS A 16 10.04 15.58 -10.09
CA LYS A 16 10.54 16.92 -10.39
C LYS A 16 10.21 17.93 -9.29
N THR A 17 8.94 18.07 -8.94
CA THR A 17 8.47 19.07 -7.97
C THR A 17 8.91 18.69 -6.55
N LEU A 18 8.64 17.45 -6.14
CA LEU A 18 8.95 16.96 -4.79
C LEU A 18 10.35 16.35 -4.66
N ARG A 19 11.09 16.24 -5.77
CA ARG A 19 12.48 15.77 -5.82
C ARG A 19 12.69 14.36 -5.24
N TYR A 20 11.67 13.49 -5.35
CA TYR A 20 11.76 12.13 -4.85
C TYR A 20 12.57 11.23 -5.80
N GLY A 21 13.52 10.50 -5.21
CA GLY A 21 14.15 9.34 -5.85
C GLY A 21 13.30 8.07 -5.71
N PRO A 22 13.77 6.92 -6.24
CA PRO A 22 12.97 5.68 -6.29
C PRO A 22 12.43 5.25 -4.91
N VAL A 23 13.29 5.24 -3.89
CA VAL A 23 12.92 4.79 -2.54
C VAL A 23 11.92 5.75 -1.88
N SER A 24 12.15 7.06 -1.97
CA SER A 24 11.25 8.07 -1.40
C SER A 24 9.90 8.09 -2.11
N MET A 25 9.90 7.90 -3.43
CA MET A 25 8.70 7.81 -4.23
C MET A 25 7.86 6.59 -3.81
N PHE A 26 8.49 5.42 -3.67
CA PHE A 26 7.83 4.22 -3.16
C PHE A 26 7.16 4.44 -1.80
N LYS A 27 7.88 4.99 -0.82
CA LYS A 27 7.32 5.26 0.52
C LYS A 27 6.11 6.19 0.47
N ASN A 28 6.17 7.25 -0.35
CA ASN A 28 5.07 8.18 -0.49
C ASN A 28 3.84 7.55 -1.16
N LEU A 29 4.05 6.80 -2.24
CA LEU A 29 2.99 6.13 -2.98
C LEU A 29 2.36 4.99 -2.20
N HIS A 30 3.15 4.22 -1.45
CA HIS A 30 2.63 3.18 -0.57
C HIS A 30 1.64 3.76 0.45
N ASN A 31 1.97 4.90 1.06
CA ASN A 31 1.05 5.58 1.98
C ASN A 31 -0.21 6.09 1.27
N LYS A 32 -0.09 6.55 0.02
CA LYS A 32 -1.21 7.12 -0.74
C LYS A 32 -2.14 6.06 -1.35
N TRP A 33 -1.59 4.95 -1.79
CA TRP A 33 -2.29 3.87 -2.51
C TRP A 33 -2.44 2.59 -1.68
N GLY A 34 -1.99 2.57 -0.44
CA GLY A 34 -2.00 1.37 0.41
C GLY A 34 -3.38 0.79 0.72
N ALA A 35 -4.46 1.51 0.41
CA ALA A 35 -5.82 0.99 0.47
C ALA A 35 -6.24 0.20 -0.79
N THR A 36 -5.61 0.46 -1.93
CA THR A 36 -6.02 -0.06 -3.25
C THR A 36 -5.01 -1.05 -3.82
N LEU A 37 -3.71 -0.80 -3.63
CA LEU A 37 -2.63 -1.59 -4.22
C LEU A 37 -1.76 -2.22 -3.15
N THR A 38 -1.21 -3.39 -3.46
CA THR A 38 -0.25 -4.08 -2.61
C THR A 38 1.13 -3.39 -2.67
N PRO A 39 1.96 -3.52 -1.61
CA PRO A 39 3.32 -2.97 -1.62
C PRO A 39 4.14 -3.43 -2.83
N SER A 40 4.00 -4.69 -3.23
CA SER A 40 4.70 -5.27 -4.40
C SER A 40 4.31 -4.60 -5.71
N GLU A 41 3.02 -4.38 -5.96
CA GLU A 41 2.54 -3.71 -7.18
C GLU A 41 3.05 -2.27 -7.27
N VAL A 42 3.02 -1.52 -6.14
CA VAL A 42 3.56 -0.16 -6.10
C VAL A 42 5.08 -0.17 -6.36
N ALA A 43 5.80 -1.13 -5.81
CA ALA A 43 7.23 -1.28 -6.04
C ALA A 43 7.55 -1.57 -7.52
N GLU A 44 6.79 -2.45 -8.17
CA GLU A 44 6.94 -2.76 -9.59
C GLU A 44 6.68 -1.53 -10.46
N GLY A 45 5.61 -0.77 -10.19
CA GLY A 45 5.31 0.48 -10.92
C GLY A 45 6.44 1.51 -10.81
N VAL A 46 6.98 1.71 -9.61
CA VAL A 46 8.10 2.64 -9.39
C VAL A 46 9.37 2.16 -10.10
N LYS A 47 9.70 0.87 -10.00
CA LYS A 47 10.87 0.28 -10.68
C LYS A 47 10.75 0.42 -12.20
N HIS A 48 9.56 0.14 -12.74
CA HIS A 48 9.26 0.26 -14.16
C HIS A 48 9.41 1.70 -14.65
N PHE A 49 8.86 2.68 -13.92
CA PHE A 49 9.03 4.11 -14.22
C PHE A 49 10.51 4.52 -14.26
N PHE A 50 11.29 4.24 -13.22
CA PHE A 50 12.70 4.66 -13.16
C PHE A 50 13.59 3.93 -14.18
N LYS A 51 13.30 2.66 -14.49
CA LYS A 51 14.00 1.91 -15.53
C LYS A 51 13.82 2.58 -16.89
N TYR A 52 12.59 2.83 -17.31
CA TYR A 52 12.32 3.44 -18.62
C TYR A 52 12.69 4.92 -18.68
N TYR A 53 12.54 5.65 -17.58
CA TYR A 53 13.08 7.01 -17.47
C TYR A 53 14.59 7.03 -17.75
N SER A 54 15.34 6.13 -17.09
CA SER A 54 16.80 6.06 -17.21
C SER A 54 17.26 5.63 -18.60
N ILE A 55 16.57 4.66 -19.21
CA ILE A 55 16.87 4.23 -20.57
C ILE A 55 16.65 5.38 -21.56
N ASN A 56 15.55 6.12 -21.41
CA ASN A 56 15.13 7.11 -22.40
C ASN A 56 15.57 8.54 -22.10
N CYS A 57 16.29 8.80 -21.00
CA CYS A 57 16.64 10.17 -20.60
C CYS A 57 17.51 10.90 -21.63
N HIS A 58 18.32 10.18 -22.43
CA HIS A 58 19.07 10.74 -23.56
C HIS A 58 18.18 11.32 -24.67
N LYS A 59 16.90 10.95 -24.75
CA LYS A 59 15.98 11.52 -25.74
C LYS A 59 15.59 12.95 -25.39
N MET A 60 15.72 13.34 -24.13
CA MET A 60 15.41 14.70 -23.67
C MET A 60 16.48 15.69 -24.17
N THR A 61 17.74 15.27 -24.31
CA THR A 61 18.84 16.13 -24.72
C THR A 61 18.75 16.60 -26.18
N VAL A 62 17.95 15.90 -26.99
CA VAL A 62 17.73 16.20 -28.41
C VAL A 62 16.28 16.63 -28.67
N LEU A 63 15.50 16.86 -27.62
CA LEU A 63 14.11 17.25 -27.74
C LEU A 63 14.02 18.69 -28.28
N ILE A 64 13.05 18.92 -29.17
CA ILE A 64 12.79 20.25 -29.71
C ILE A 64 12.32 21.15 -28.57
N PRO A 65 12.87 22.37 -28.43
CA PRO A 65 12.42 23.33 -27.43
C PRO A 65 10.90 23.51 -27.47
N SER A 66 10.24 23.33 -26.33
CA SER A 66 8.79 23.38 -26.20
C SER A 66 8.33 24.53 -25.30
N TYR A 67 7.06 24.92 -25.42
CA TYR A 67 6.46 25.92 -24.55
C TYR A 67 6.33 25.39 -23.12
N HIS A 68 6.79 26.18 -22.15
CA HIS A 68 6.71 25.81 -20.74
C HIS A 68 5.30 26.10 -20.18
N ALA A 69 4.52 25.05 -19.96
CA ALA A 69 3.19 25.13 -19.35
C ALA A 69 3.12 24.51 -17.94
N GLU A 70 3.98 23.53 -17.64
CA GLU A 70 3.89 22.71 -16.42
C GLU A 70 5.18 22.76 -15.60
N SER A 71 5.02 22.92 -14.28
CA SER A 71 6.13 23.04 -13.33
C SER A 71 6.94 21.75 -13.15
N TYR A 72 6.45 20.62 -13.65
CA TYR A 72 7.15 19.33 -13.62
C TYR A 72 7.72 18.92 -14.99
N SER A 73 7.79 19.86 -15.94
CA SER A 73 8.32 19.60 -17.28
C SER A 73 9.72 18.98 -17.24
N PRO A 74 9.98 17.91 -18.02
CA PRO A 74 11.25 17.20 -18.02
C PRO A 74 12.33 17.83 -18.93
N GLU A 75 12.10 19.04 -19.45
CA GLU A 75 12.99 19.75 -20.37
C GLU A 75 14.36 20.06 -19.75
N ASP A 76 15.42 19.43 -20.27
CA ASP A 76 16.77 19.49 -19.70
C ASP A 76 17.57 20.73 -20.14
N ASN A 77 17.25 21.33 -21.28
CA ASN A 77 17.92 22.51 -21.82
C ASN A 77 17.80 23.76 -20.92
N ILE A 78 16.75 23.85 -20.11
CA ILE A 78 16.42 25.05 -19.33
C ILE A 78 16.05 24.71 -17.88
N PHE A 79 15.22 23.68 -17.67
CA PHE A 79 14.47 23.57 -16.42
C PHE A 79 14.85 22.36 -15.55
N ASP A 80 15.24 21.22 -16.14
CA ASP A 80 15.60 19.99 -15.42
C ASP A 80 16.98 19.45 -15.78
N LEU A 81 18.01 20.21 -15.42
CA LEU A 81 19.41 19.81 -15.57
C LEU A 81 19.72 18.53 -14.77
N ARG A 82 19.93 17.43 -15.49
CA ARG A 82 20.22 16.11 -14.92
C ARG A 82 21.22 15.35 -15.78
N GLN A 83 21.79 14.30 -15.20
CA GLN A 83 22.57 13.34 -15.96
C GLN A 83 21.68 12.66 -17.01
N PHE A 84 22.24 12.33 -18.17
CA PHE A 84 21.56 11.62 -19.25
C PHE A 84 22.08 10.18 -19.44
N LEU A 85 23.09 9.78 -18.68
CA LEU A 85 23.65 8.43 -18.69
C LEU A 85 23.52 7.81 -17.29
N TYR A 86 22.45 7.05 -17.06
CA TYR A 86 22.21 6.35 -15.79
C TYR A 86 22.51 4.86 -15.89
N ASN A 87 22.85 4.27 -14.74
CA ASN A 87 22.73 2.82 -14.57
C ASN A 87 21.24 2.43 -14.49
N THR A 88 20.74 1.81 -15.56
CA THR A 88 19.32 1.46 -15.71
C THR A 88 18.82 0.40 -14.73
N LYS A 89 19.74 -0.32 -14.06
CA LYS A 89 19.40 -1.37 -13.08
C LYS A 89 19.14 -0.82 -11.67
N TRP A 90 19.60 0.39 -11.35
CA TRP A 90 19.44 1.01 -10.02
C TRP A 90 19.63 0.04 -8.84
N PRO A 91 20.79 -0.65 -8.75
CA PRO A 91 20.94 -1.85 -7.92
C PRO A 91 20.65 -1.57 -6.44
N TYR A 92 21.24 -0.51 -5.89
CA TYR A 92 21.05 -0.15 -4.49
C TYR A 92 19.60 0.27 -4.19
N GLN A 93 19.02 1.12 -5.03
CA GLN A 93 17.69 1.69 -4.79
C GLN A 93 16.61 0.62 -4.93
N PHE A 94 16.72 -0.26 -5.91
CA PHE A 94 15.75 -1.32 -6.12
C PHE A 94 15.85 -2.38 -5.03
N GLN A 95 17.07 -2.80 -4.65
CA GLN A 95 17.26 -3.69 -3.50
C GLN A 95 16.65 -3.09 -2.22
N LYS A 96 16.86 -1.79 -1.98
CA LYS A 96 16.28 -1.13 -0.81
C LYS A 96 14.75 -1.11 -0.84
N ILE A 97 14.13 -1.02 -2.02
CA ILE A 97 12.67 -1.14 -2.16
C ILE A 97 12.22 -2.58 -1.84
N GLU A 98 12.92 -3.60 -2.34
CA GLU A 98 12.59 -5.00 -2.03
C GLU A 98 12.65 -5.29 -0.53
N ASP A 99 13.68 -4.79 0.15
CA ASP A 99 13.80 -4.93 1.61
C ASP A 99 12.59 -4.30 2.33
N LEU A 100 12.18 -3.09 1.91
CA LEU A 100 11.02 -2.41 2.49
C LEU A 100 9.70 -3.15 2.22
N VAL A 101 9.53 -3.74 1.03
CA VAL A 101 8.36 -4.55 0.71
C VAL A 101 8.30 -5.77 1.61
N ARG A 102 9.43 -6.48 1.78
CA ARG A 102 9.53 -7.64 2.68
C ARG A 102 9.16 -7.28 4.13
N ASP A 103 9.66 -6.16 4.63
CA ASP A 103 9.36 -5.69 5.99
C ASP A 103 7.85 -5.42 6.17
N LEU A 104 7.21 -4.79 5.18
CA LEU A 104 5.76 -4.50 5.19
C LEU A 104 4.90 -5.76 5.14
N ASP A 105 5.31 -6.77 4.37
CA ASP A 105 4.60 -8.06 4.30
C ASP A 105 4.67 -8.82 5.62
N VAL A 106 5.82 -8.78 6.32
CA VAL A 106 5.98 -9.35 7.66
C VAL A 106 5.06 -8.66 8.67
N GLU A 107 5.03 -7.33 8.69
CA GLU A 107 4.13 -6.58 9.57
C GLU A 107 2.66 -6.89 9.33
N LYS A 108 2.26 -7.04 8.05
CA LYS A 108 0.89 -7.41 7.69
C LYS A 108 0.55 -8.81 8.21
N GLY A 109 1.47 -9.77 8.07
CA GLY A 109 1.32 -11.13 8.62
C GLY A 109 1.17 -11.15 10.14
N GLN A 110 1.94 -10.33 10.87
CA GLN A 110 1.83 -10.21 12.33
C GLN A 110 0.49 -9.60 12.78
N ARG A 111 -0.01 -8.57 12.09
CA ARG A 111 -1.33 -7.97 12.39
C ARG A 111 -2.49 -8.93 12.17
N VAL A 112 -2.39 -9.80 11.16
CA VAL A 112 -3.42 -10.82 10.90
C VAL A 112 -3.44 -11.86 12.03
N LYS A 113 -2.28 -12.38 12.43
CA LYS A 113 -2.18 -13.34 13.54
C LYS A 113 -2.77 -12.79 14.85
N MET A 114 -2.46 -11.54 15.22
CA MET A 114 -3.05 -10.93 16.43
C MET A 114 -4.58 -10.78 16.37
N ARG A 115 -5.13 -10.53 15.18
CA ARG A 115 -6.60 -10.45 14.98
C ARG A 115 -7.25 -11.83 15.06
N GLU A 116 -6.61 -12.85 14.51
CA GLU A 116 -7.07 -14.24 14.56
C GLU A 116 -7.03 -14.78 15.99
N ASP A 117 -5.91 -14.62 16.71
CA ASP A 117 -5.75 -15.01 18.12
C ASP A 117 -6.81 -14.33 19.02
N SER A 118 -7.09 -13.04 18.76
CA SER A 118 -8.14 -12.29 19.49
C SER A 118 -9.57 -12.73 19.14
N SER A 119 -9.77 -13.36 17.99
CA SER A 119 -11.08 -13.87 17.53
C SER A 119 -11.35 -15.27 18.07
N ASP A 120 -10.33 -16.13 18.14
CA ASP A 120 -10.41 -17.45 18.76
C ASP A 120 -10.59 -17.37 20.28
N HIS A 121 -9.91 -16.43 20.96
CA HIS A 121 -10.17 -16.17 22.38
C HIS A 121 -11.61 -15.68 22.64
N ARG A 122 -12.26 -15.03 21.66
CA ARG A 122 -13.65 -14.56 21.76
C ARG A 122 -14.66 -15.69 21.50
N LYS A 123 -14.37 -16.63 20.59
CA LYS A 123 -15.20 -17.82 20.31
C LYS A 123 -15.20 -18.82 21.47
N LEU A 124 -14.09 -18.95 22.22
CA LEU A 124 -14.09 -19.78 23.43
C LEU A 124 -15.03 -19.24 24.53
N LYS A 125 -15.21 -17.92 24.63
CA LYS A 125 -16.12 -17.32 25.63
C LYS A 125 -17.59 -17.49 25.29
N THR A 126 -17.96 -17.61 24.02
CA THR A 126 -19.38 -17.74 23.61
C THR A 126 -19.89 -19.17 23.64
N ASN A 127 -19.00 -20.17 23.67
CA ASN A 127 -19.38 -21.59 23.65
C ASN A 127 -19.49 -22.22 25.05
N GLY A 128 -19.18 -21.47 26.11
CA GLY A 128 -19.27 -21.93 27.51
C GLY A 128 -20.60 -21.65 28.22
N ASP A 129 -21.41 -20.69 27.74
CA ASP A 129 -22.51 -20.13 28.54
C ASP A 129 -23.92 -20.37 27.96
N VAL A 130 -24.08 -21.30 27.01
CA VAL A 130 -25.40 -21.59 26.39
C VAL A 130 -26.06 -22.86 26.95
N HIS A 131 -25.35 -23.69 27.72
CA HIS A 131 -25.91 -24.93 28.27
C HIS A 131 -26.56 -24.78 29.67
N ASP A 132 -26.34 -23.68 30.38
CA ASP A 132 -26.92 -23.44 31.72
C ASP A 132 -28.17 -22.51 31.70
N SER A 133 -28.38 -21.75 30.62
CA SER A 133 -29.49 -20.77 30.58
C SER A 133 -30.82 -21.37 30.11
N VAL A 134 -30.79 -22.49 29.37
CA VAL A 134 -32.03 -23.16 28.91
C VAL A 134 -32.67 -23.99 30.03
N CYS A 135 -31.87 -24.44 31.01
CA CYS A 135 -32.36 -25.21 32.15
C CYS A 135 -33.13 -24.33 33.16
N LEU A 136 -32.66 -23.09 33.39
CA LEU A 136 -33.27 -22.15 34.34
C LEU A 136 -34.63 -21.58 33.88
N ILE A 137 -34.86 -21.43 32.58
CA ILE A 137 -36.13 -20.88 32.06
C ILE A 137 -37.26 -21.92 32.13
N LEU A 138 -36.96 -23.21 31.96
CA LEU A 138 -37.96 -24.27 32.08
C LEU A 138 -38.33 -24.58 33.54
N ASP A 139 -37.39 -24.39 34.50
CA ASP A 139 -37.66 -24.60 35.93
C ASP A 139 -38.53 -23.50 36.56
N MET A 140 -38.52 -22.28 36.02
CA MET A 140 -39.37 -21.18 36.52
C MET A 140 -40.84 -21.28 36.06
N CYS A 141 -41.11 -21.91 34.92
CA CYS A 141 -42.50 -22.10 34.45
C CYS A 141 -43.26 -23.16 35.24
N TYR A 142 -42.60 -24.22 35.74
CA TYR A 142 -43.30 -25.31 36.45
C TYR A 142 -43.62 -24.99 37.92
N ARG A 143 -42.99 -23.97 38.51
CA ARG A 143 -43.24 -23.56 39.91
C ARG A 143 -44.35 -22.51 40.09
N PHE A 144 -44.83 -21.88 39.01
CA PHE A 144 -45.85 -20.84 39.11
C PHE A 144 -47.29 -21.38 38.99
N GLU A 145 -47.51 -22.61 38.48
CA GLU A 145 -48.85 -23.20 38.34
C GLU A 145 -49.36 -23.99 39.57
N LEU A 146 -48.56 -24.17 40.62
CA LEU A 146 -48.96 -24.99 41.79
C LEU A 146 -49.41 -24.19 43.04
N ASN A 147 -49.51 -22.86 43.00
CA ASN A 147 -49.89 -22.04 44.16
C ASN A 147 -51.15 -21.18 43.96
N TYR A 148 -52.03 -21.53 43.01
CA TYR A 148 -53.31 -20.83 42.80
C TYR A 148 -54.54 -21.75 42.86
N VAL A 149 -54.47 -22.86 43.61
CA VAL A 149 -55.66 -23.60 44.08
C VAL A 149 -55.37 -24.20 45.46
N ASN A 150 -55.57 -23.40 46.51
CA ASN A 150 -56.23 -23.71 47.80
C ASN A 150 -55.95 -22.59 48.80
#